data_AF-A0A0F2MCM6-F1
#
_entry.id   AF-A0A0F2MCM6-F1
#
_cell.length_a   1.000
_cell.length_b   1.000
_cell.length_c   1.000
_cell.angle_alpha   90.00
_cell.angle_beta   90.00
_cell.angle_gamma   90.00
#
_symmetry.space_group_name_H-M   'P 1'
#
loop_
_entity.id
_entity.type
_entity.pdbx_description
1 polymer ?
#
loop_
_entity_poly.entity_id
_entity_poly.type
_entity_poly.pdbx_seq_one_letter_code
_entity_poly.pdbx_strand_id
1 'polypeptide(L)'
;MGTSQHVAGVPSGDVIAGCRCTDTKEIGQQAVPVHRQGHLQNKNGVCETTTPVSQEDSMPTETPVTMHAEASGSHLGWPAHRRCSGGPVFRILGDWAWEIWFCFISVASFITIVAVLGSYNNNALPQLPLHISLNTLVALLATLAKAALMIPIAESISQWKWNWFRTHRSLADFHTFDLASRGLWGSVSLIGKTRWRNIATVGAAVTVIGIVTSPITQQTLSYPERQTNTNGTATTWAARHIGDSSGQPYPEFLRMVGAIHSGLAPNGANAYADLSPECSTAECSFPSFATLGICAKVANATSLLNITVLPNAGFNDSSGWGDEATINMRMVAYNVTAPQPGAWITTPVAYTMNLLTLNESFFFRDDSDVRYTTLYDGLLIYSNGPNMSYPNHDVAAVPQFQALELVLHLCVKTLDVRVSEGRPVTTTTSEQCRIVGDLPSVPVFKHDCVTWNITGDVTPFVCGYMPTSPSRPYTITLDGPGGNFSVHSKLLTEVTVDMHLGLTSFWNWNGGGGSAETGANVGMKLIDAVWGSTDGLEAQYARLQQVADGIAIGATNM
;
A
#
# COMPACT_ATOMS: atom_id res chain seq x y z
N MET A 1 40.71 -23.87 -43.52
CA MET A 1 41.76 -24.28 -42.57
C MET A 1 41.03 -25.06 -41.49
N GLY A 2 41.10 -26.40 -41.39
CA GLY A 2 42.30 -27.24 -41.38
C GLY A 2 42.72 -27.44 -39.91
N THR A 3 42.87 -28.64 -39.34
CA THR A 3 43.09 -29.98 -39.94
C THR A 3 42.58 -31.12 -39.04
N SER A 4 42.43 -32.31 -39.63
CA SER A 4 42.20 -33.61 -38.95
C SER A 4 43.47 -34.48 -39.00
N GLN A 5 43.65 -35.37 -38.01
CA GLN A 5 44.50 -36.58 -37.99
C GLN A 5 44.01 -37.46 -36.80
N HIS A 6 43.68 -38.77 -36.89
CA HIS A 6 44.45 -39.97 -37.29
C HIS A 6 45.72 -40.19 -36.42
N VAL A 7 46.11 -41.40 -35.95
CA VAL A 7 45.66 -42.79 -36.24
C VAL A 7 45.96 -43.78 -35.08
N ALA A 8 45.47 -45.01 -35.21
CA ALA A 8 45.48 -46.21 -34.34
C ALA A 8 46.74 -46.63 -33.54
N GLY A 9 46.53 -47.56 -32.58
CA GLY A 9 47.57 -48.42 -31.97
C GLY A 9 47.04 -49.39 -30.90
N VAL A 10 46.87 -50.68 -31.23
CA VAL A 10 46.57 -51.81 -30.31
C VAL A 10 47.78 -52.74 -30.27
N PRO A 11 48.06 -53.46 -29.17
CA PRO A 11 48.12 -54.93 -29.31
C PRO A 11 47.61 -55.74 -28.08
N SER A 12 47.11 -56.97 -28.36
CA SER A 12 47.10 -58.21 -27.53
C SER A 12 46.58 -58.13 -26.08
N GLY A 13 45.56 -58.89 -25.63
CA GLY A 13 45.39 -60.37 -25.69
C GLY A 13 45.73 -60.97 -24.31
N ASP A 14 45.25 -62.08 -23.76
CA ASP A 14 44.22 -63.10 -24.06
C ASP A 14 44.01 -63.96 -22.75
N VAL A 15 43.10 -64.93 -22.56
CA VAL A 15 42.22 -65.69 -23.48
C VAL A 15 40.90 -66.18 -22.80
N ILE A 16 39.84 -66.26 -23.60
CA ILE A 16 38.68 -67.18 -23.63
C ILE A 16 38.54 -68.33 -22.59
N ALA A 17 37.35 -68.46 -21.98
CA ALA A 17 36.61 -69.73 -21.87
C ALA A 17 35.14 -69.47 -21.51
N GLY A 18 34.19 -69.81 -22.39
CA GLY A 18 32.75 -69.75 -22.10
C GLY A 18 32.11 -71.13 -22.15
N CYS A 19 30.90 -71.24 -21.60
CA CYS A 19 29.95 -72.29 -21.96
C CYS A 19 28.54 -71.70 -22.02
N ARG A 20 27.83 -72.01 -23.11
CA ARG A 20 26.48 -71.54 -23.42
C ARG A 20 25.66 -72.77 -23.83
N CYS A 21 24.47 -72.93 -23.28
CA CYS A 21 23.40 -73.71 -23.89
C CYS A 21 22.16 -72.82 -24.01
N THR A 22 21.48 -72.91 -25.15
CA THR A 22 20.35 -72.06 -25.56
C THR A 22 19.06 -72.88 -25.70
N ASP A 23 18.04 -72.23 -26.30
CA ASP A 23 16.84 -72.82 -26.95
C ASP A 23 15.63 -73.06 -26.03
N THR A 24 14.37 -72.80 -26.40
CA THR A 24 13.70 -72.05 -27.51
C THR A 24 12.26 -71.68 -27.04
N LYS A 25 11.38 -70.90 -27.71
CA LYS A 25 11.35 -70.25 -29.05
C LYS A 25 10.53 -68.94 -29.07
N GLU A 26 10.28 -68.44 -30.29
CA GLU A 26 9.43 -67.33 -30.77
C GLU A 26 7.92 -67.62 -30.55
N ILE A 27 6.96 -66.68 -30.69
CA ILE A 27 6.55 -65.89 -31.88
C ILE A 27 5.90 -64.53 -31.47
N GLY A 28 5.91 -63.53 -32.38
CA GLY A 28 5.37 -62.15 -32.20
C GLY A 28 3.84 -62.04 -32.03
N GLN A 29 3.21 -60.86 -32.01
CA GLN A 29 3.35 -59.74 -32.96
C GLN A 29 2.94 -58.34 -32.40
N GLN A 30 2.99 -57.31 -33.26
CA GLN A 30 2.78 -55.88 -33.01
C GLN A 30 1.29 -55.44 -32.89
N ALA A 31 1.08 -54.14 -32.72
CA ALA A 31 -0.18 -53.49 -32.32
C ALA A 31 -1.26 -53.30 -33.43
N VAL A 32 -2.54 -53.33 -32.99
CA VAL A 32 -3.64 -52.33 -33.17
C VAL A 32 -3.62 -51.47 -34.47
N PRO A 33 -4.70 -51.38 -35.31
CA PRO A 33 -6.04 -50.86 -34.92
C PRO A 33 -7.33 -51.26 -35.73
N VAL A 34 -8.53 -50.88 -35.23
CA VAL A 34 -9.78 -50.45 -35.99
C VAL A 34 -10.57 -51.55 -36.80
N HIS A 35 -11.92 -51.65 -36.92
CA HIS A 35 -13.08 -50.75 -36.76
C HIS A 35 -14.47 -51.46 -36.50
N ARG A 36 -15.44 -50.72 -35.93
CA ARG A 36 -16.93 -50.69 -36.17
C ARG A 36 -17.95 -51.75 -35.65
N GLN A 37 -18.83 -51.23 -34.78
CA GLN A 37 -20.33 -51.26 -34.78
C GLN A 37 -21.14 -52.55 -34.49
N GLY A 38 -22.00 -52.47 -33.44
CA GLY A 38 -23.13 -53.37 -33.17
C GLY A 38 -23.84 -53.04 -31.85
N HIS A 39 -25.00 -52.38 -31.90
CA HIS A 39 -25.80 -51.92 -30.74
C HIS A 39 -26.22 -53.03 -29.74
N LEU A 40 -26.33 -52.69 -28.45
CA LEU A 40 -27.65 -52.54 -27.77
C LEU A 40 -27.56 -51.85 -26.39
N GLN A 41 -28.40 -50.82 -26.23
CA GLN A 41 -28.96 -50.22 -25.01
C GLN A 41 -28.16 -50.21 -23.69
N ASN A 42 -27.80 -49.00 -23.24
CA ASN A 42 -28.00 -48.60 -21.84
C ASN A 42 -28.45 -47.11 -21.80
N LYS A 43 -29.35 -46.75 -20.88
CA LYS A 43 -29.91 -45.40 -20.75
C LYS A 43 -29.40 -44.71 -19.48
N ASN A 44 -29.14 -43.41 -19.61
CA ASN A 44 -28.72 -42.52 -18.53
C ASN A 44 -29.73 -42.48 -17.37
N GLY A 45 -29.25 -42.27 -16.14
CA GLY A 45 -30.15 -42.01 -15.00
C GLY A 45 -29.48 -42.00 -13.62
N VAL A 46 -28.69 -40.95 -13.35
CA VAL A 46 -28.57 -40.20 -12.08
C VAL A 46 -29.17 -40.83 -10.81
N CYS A 47 -28.38 -40.94 -9.73
CA CYS A 47 -28.75 -40.32 -8.44
C CYS A 47 -27.57 -40.20 -7.47
N GLU A 48 -27.69 -39.23 -6.58
CA GLU A 48 -26.68 -38.76 -5.61
C GLU A 48 -27.11 -39.09 -4.17
N THR A 49 -26.25 -38.77 -3.19
CA THR A 49 -26.54 -38.61 -1.74
C THR A 49 -26.75 -39.83 -0.83
N THR A 50 -25.68 -40.10 -0.05
CA THR A 50 -25.63 -40.27 1.43
C THR A 50 -26.38 -41.39 2.18
N THR A 51 -25.56 -42.27 2.80
CA THR A 51 -25.63 -42.82 4.20
C THR A 51 -26.93 -43.46 4.72
N PRO A 52 -26.86 -44.61 5.43
CA PRO A 52 -26.77 -44.54 6.91
C PRO A 52 -26.01 -45.71 7.59
N VAL A 53 -26.28 -45.93 8.89
CA VAL A 53 -25.53 -46.70 9.90
C VAL A 53 -26.35 -47.88 10.48
N SER A 54 -25.65 -48.91 10.98
CA SER A 54 -26.08 -50.00 11.90
C SER A 54 -26.97 -51.16 11.42
N GLN A 55 -26.33 -52.34 11.29
CA GLN A 55 -26.47 -53.52 12.18
C GLN A 55 -27.87 -54.10 12.53
N GLU A 56 -28.14 -55.34 12.08
CA GLU A 56 -28.69 -56.43 12.93
C GLU A 56 -28.46 -57.84 12.30
N ASP A 57 -28.51 -58.89 13.13
CA ASP A 57 -28.16 -60.28 12.80
C ASP A 57 -29.29 -61.10 12.13
N SER A 58 -28.92 -62.09 11.31
CA SER A 58 -29.51 -63.45 11.37
C SER A 58 -28.87 -64.45 10.39
N MET A 59 -28.75 -65.71 10.82
CA MET A 59 -28.30 -66.87 10.04
C MET A 59 -29.44 -67.91 10.01
N PRO A 60 -29.67 -68.61 8.89
CA PRO A 60 -29.45 -70.07 8.86
C PRO A 60 -28.69 -70.52 7.59
N THR A 61 -27.76 -71.48 7.55
CA THR A 61 -27.73 -72.92 7.95
C THR A 61 -27.78 -73.83 6.69
N GLU A 62 -27.20 -75.03 6.80
CA GLU A 62 -27.08 -76.11 5.79
C GLU A 62 -25.96 -75.95 4.73
N THR A 63 -25.18 -76.97 4.33
CA THR A 63 -24.51 -78.15 4.94
C THR A 63 -23.62 -78.75 3.82
N PRO A 64 -22.66 -79.65 4.08
CA PRO A 64 -21.48 -79.80 3.22
C PRO A 64 -21.57 -80.87 2.13
N VAL A 65 -20.69 -80.76 1.13
CA VAL A 65 -20.31 -81.89 0.26
C VAL A 65 -18.94 -82.41 0.72
N THR A 66 -18.92 -83.62 1.27
CA THR A 66 -17.71 -84.39 1.53
C THR A 66 -17.21 -85.07 0.25
N MET A 67 -15.89 -85.07 0.03
CA MET A 67 -15.24 -86.10 -0.79
C MET A 67 -14.06 -86.72 -0.03
N HIS A 68 -13.96 -88.04 -0.15
CA HIS A 68 -13.09 -88.87 0.67
C HIS A 68 -11.64 -88.82 0.17
N ALA A 69 -10.70 -88.91 1.11
CA ALA A 69 -9.33 -89.30 0.82
C ALA A 69 -9.23 -90.84 0.83
N GLU A 70 -8.58 -91.40 -0.18
CA GLU A 70 -8.15 -92.80 -0.18
C GLU A 70 -6.68 -92.85 -0.55
N ALA A 71 -5.88 -93.57 0.25
CA ALA A 71 -4.43 -93.54 0.20
C ALA A 71 -3.86 -94.87 -0.28
N SER A 72 -2.86 -94.80 -1.15
CA SER A 72 -1.90 -95.90 -1.34
C SER A 72 -0.53 -95.32 -1.65
N GLY A 73 0.52 -95.90 -1.05
CA GLY A 73 1.77 -95.20 -0.78
C GLY A 73 2.93 -95.52 -1.72
N SER A 74 3.99 -94.72 -1.60
CA SER A 74 5.38 -95.17 -1.76
C SER A 74 6.35 -94.09 -1.24
N HIS A 75 7.55 -94.49 -0.86
CA HIS A 75 8.53 -93.62 -0.21
C HIS A 75 9.07 -92.55 -1.16
N LEU A 76 8.92 -91.28 -0.78
CA LEU A 76 9.70 -90.16 -1.32
C LEU A 76 10.43 -89.47 -0.15
N GLY A 77 11.72 -89.79 -0.03
CA GLY A 77 12.61 -89.07 0.87
C GLY A 77 12.77 -87.63 0.41
N TRP A 78 12.54 -86.67 1.31
CA TRP A 78 12.73 -85.26 1.00
C TRP A 78 14.20 -84.98 0.68
N PRO A 79 14.54 -84.30 -0.43
CA PRO A 79 15.91 -83.92 -0.72
C PRO A 79 16.41 -82.96 0.36
N ALA A 80 17.57 -83.26 0.94
CA ALA A 80 18.20 -82.41 1.95
C ALA A 80 18.54 -81.04 1.35
N HIS A 81 17.78 -80.00 1.74
CA HIS A 81 18.12 -78.62 1.40
C HIS A 81 19.50 -78.27 1.98
N ARG A 82 20.48 -78.11 1.11
CA ARG A 82 21.82 -77.64 1.48
C ARG A 82 21.69 -76.25 2.09
N ARG A 83 21.95 -76.12 3.40
CA ARG A 83 22.09 -74.81 4.06
C ARG A 83 23.39 -74.16 3.58
N CYS A 84 23.31 -73.28 2.59
CA CYS A 84 24.43 -72.39 2.25
C CYS A 84 24.78 -71.53 3.48
N SER A 85 25.93 -71.81 4.08
CA SER A 85 26.41 -71.18 5.32
C SER A 85 26.98 -69.79 5.06
N GLY A 86 26.13 -68.84 4.65
CA GLY A 86 26.40 -67.42 4.91
C GLY A 86 26.41 -67.19 6.42
N GLY A 87 27.36 -66.37 6.91
CA GLY A 87 27.46 -66.04 8.33
C GLY A 87 26.17 -65.42 8.88
N PRO A 88 25.92 -65.47 10.21
CA PRO A 88 24.63 -65.11 10.80
C PRO A 88 24.16 -63.70 10.44
N VAL A 89 25.09 -62.75 10.28
CA VAL A 89 24.81 -61.37 9.85
C VAL A 89 24.24 -61.29 8.43
N PHE A 90 24.81 -62.05 7.47
CA PHE A 90 24.38 -62.02 6.06
C PHE A 90 22.98 -62.60 5.84
N ARG A 91 22.53 -63.53 6.69
CA ARG A 91 21.16 -64.06 6.63
C ARG A 91 20.14 -63.05 7.14
N ILE A 92 20.40 -62.45 8.30
CA ILE A 92 19.52 -61.43 8.90
C ILE A 92 19.39 -60.21 7.97
N LEU A 93 20.49 -59.79 7.32
CA LEU A 93 20.45 -58.70 6.33
C LEU A 93 19.68 -59.04 5.05
N GLY A 94 19.64 -60.32 4.65
CA GLY A 94 18.83 -60.77 3.52
C GLY A 94 17.33 -60.79 3.85
N ASP A 95 16.97 -61.30 5.03
CA ASP A 95 15.59 -61.42 5.49
C ASP A 95 14.92 -60.07 5.78
N TRP A 96 15.71 -59.02 6.06
CA TRP A 96 15.24 -57.63 6.32
C TRP A 96 15.64 -56.63 5.22
N ALA A 97 16.08 -57.11 4.05
CA ALA A 97 16.64 -56.26 3.00
C ALA A 97 15.64 -55.18 2.52
N TRP A 98 14.35 -55.53 2.46
CA TRP A 98 13.27 -54.67 1.96
C TRP A 98 12.97 -53.51 2.92
N GLU A 99 12.90 -53.82 4.22
CA GLU A 99 12.70 -52.86 5.31
C GLU A 99 13.89 -51.90 5.40
N ILE A 100 15.12 -52.41 5.23
CA ILE A 100 16.35 -51.61 5.18
C ILE A 100 16.33 -50.66 3.97
N TRP A 101 15.90 -51.12 2.80
CA TRP A 101 15.74 -50.26 1.61
C TRP A 101 14.74 -49.11 1.86
N PHE A 102 13.61 -49.37 2.50
CA PHE A 102 12.65 -48.32 2.84
C PHE A 102 13.17 -47.34 3.91
N CYS A 103 13.95 -47.82 4.90
CA CYS A 103 14.68 -46.94 5.81
C CYS A 103 15.61 -45.98 5.04
N PHE A 104 16.38 -46.47 4.06
CA PHE A 104 17.25 -45.63 3.23
C PHE A 104 16.45 -44.59 2.42
N ILE A 105 15.34 -44.98 1.79
CA ILE A 105 14.47 -44.05 1.04
C ILE A 105 13.91 -42.96 1.95
N SER A 106 13.47 -43.32 3.16
CA SER A 106 12.95 -42.37 4.15
C SER A 106 14.03 -41.35 4.57
N VAL A 107 15.22 -41.83 4.93
CA VAL A 107 16.33 -40.97 5.38
C VAL A 107 16.82 -40.07 4.24
N ALA A 108 16.98 -40.60 3.02
CA ALA A 108 17.37 -39.80 1.86
C ALA A 108 16.34 -38.71 1.52
N SER A 109 15.05 -39.03 1.59
CA SER A 109 13.97 -38.05 1.40
C SER A 109 14.00 -36.95 2.46
N PHE A 110 14.21 -37.29 3.73
CA PHE A 110 14.33 -36.32 4.82
C PHE A 110 15.57 -35.41 4.66
N ILE A 111 16.74 -35.97 4.34
CA ILE A 111 17.96 -35.21 4.05
C ILE A 111 17.72 -34.24 2.88
N THR A 112 16.98 -34.67 1.85
CA THR A 112 16.66 -33.83 0.69
C THR A 112 15.78 -32.65 1.08
N ILE A 113 14.77 -32.84 1.94
CA ILE A 113 13.95 -31.74 2.48
C ILE A 113 14.83 -30.74 3.24
N VAL A 114 15.70 -31.20 4.14
CA VAL A 114 16.60 -30.33 4.92
C VAL A 114 17.56 -29.56 4.01
N ALA A 115 18.15 -30.20 3.01
CA ALA A 115 19.06 -29.56 2.06
C ALA A 115 18.34 -28.49 1.19
N VAL A 116 17.13 -28.80 0.70
CA VAL A 116 16.29 -27.88 -0.09
C VAL A 116 15.89 -26.67 0.76
N LEU A 117 15.37 -26.87 1.97
CA LEU A 117 14.98 -25.79 2.88
C LEU A 117 16.20 -24.93 3.28
N GLY A 118 17.35 -25.55 3.56
CA GLY A 118 18.59 -24.84 3.89
C GLY A 118 19.13 -24.00 2.74
N SER A 119 19.07 -24.52 1.50
CA SER A 119 19.52 -23.82 0.29
C SER A 119 18.65 -22.60 -0.06
N TYR A 120 17.34 -22.69 0.15
CA TYR A 120 16.38 -21.63 -0.20
C TYR A 120 16.02 -20.69 0.98
N ASN A 121 16.56 -20.90 2.17
CA ASN A 121 16.31 -20.02 3.31
C ASN A 121 16.85 -18.60 3.04
N ASN A 122 15.99 -17.59 3.18
CA ASN A 122 16.27 -16.18 2.86
C ASN A 122 16.71 -15.86 1.42
N ASN A 123 16.58 -16.81 0.49
CA ASN A 123 16.88 -16.60 -0.93
C ASN A 123 15.59 -16.38 -1.74
N ALA A 124 15.72 -15.81 -2.95
CA ALA A 124 14.61 -15.64 -3.87
C ALA A 124 13.98 -17.00 -4.25
N LEU A 125 12.67 -17.02 -4.49
CA LEU A 125 11.96 -18.26 -4.84
C LEU A 125 12.54 -18.84 -6.14
N PRO A 126 12.98 -20.11 -6.15
CA PRO A 126 13.55 -20.73 -7.35
C PRO A 126 12.48 -21.01 -8.39
N GLN A 127 12.76 -20.69 -9.65
CA GLN A 127 12.05 -21.25 -10.79
C GLN A 127 12.52 -22.69 -11.01
N LEU A 128 11.87 -23.64 -10.32
CA LEU A 128 12.16 -25.06 -10.45
C LEU A 128 11.85 -25.54 -11.89
N PRO A 129 12.70 -26.37 -12.52
CA PRO A 129 12.66 -26.70 -13.96
C PRO A 129 11.44 -27.52 -14.41
N LEU A 130 10.52 -27.83 -13.49
CA LEU A 130 9.28 -28.58 -13.74
C LEU A 130 8.02 -27.76 -13.46
N HIS A 131 8.13 -26.45 -13.19
CA HIS A 131 7.04 -25.57 -12.72
C HIS A 131 6.36 -26.05 -11.41
N ILE A 132 7.00 -26.94 -10.66
CA ILE A 132 6.53 -27.45 -9.37
C ILE A 132 6.86 -26.42 -8.29
N SER A 133 5.89 -26.05 -7.44
CA SER A 133 6.15 -25.14 -6.31
C SER A 133 7.03 -25.80 -5.24
N LEU A 134 7.80 -24.99 -4.50
CA LEU A 134 8.62 -25.47 -3.39
C LEU A 134 7.78 -26.23 -2.33
N ASN A 135 6.56 -25.75 -2.05
CA ASN A 135 5.58 -26.41 -1.20
C ASN A 135 5.20 -27.80 -1.72
N THR A 136 4.90 -27.93 -3.02
CA THR A 136 4.56 -29.20 -3.64
C THR A 136 5.71 -30.20 -3.57
N LEU A 137 6.95 -29.76 -3.81
CA LEU A 137 8.15 -30.61 -3.72
C LEU A 137 8.36 -31.13 -2.28
N VAL A 138 8.31 -30.24 -1.29
CA VAL A 138 8.50 -30.58 0.13
C VAL A 138 7.37 -31.49 0.63
N ALA A 139 6.11 -31.23 0.25
CA ALA A 139 4.98 -32.08 0.59
C ALA A 139 5.08 -33.50 -0.02
N LEU A 140 5.54 -33.62 -1.27
CA LEU A 140 5.77 -34.91 -1.93
C LEU A 140 6.90 -35.70 -1.25
N LEU A 141 8.04 -35.06 -0.97
CA LEU A 141 9.17 -35.70 -0.29
C LEU A 141 8.79 -36.13 1.14
N ALA A 142 8.02 -35.32 1.88
CA ALA A 142 7.58 -35.66 3.23
C ALA A 142 6.57 -36.82 3.23
N THR A 143 5.68 -36.86 2.23
CA THR A 143 4.74 -37.96 2.04
C THR A 143 5.47 -39.26 1.69
N LEU A 144 6.47 -39.19 0.80
CA LEU A 144 7.33 -40.32 0.46
C LEU A 144 8.14 -40.82 1.66
N ALA A 145 8.76 -39.90 2.42
CA ALA A 145 9.52 -40.22 3.62
C ALA A 145 8.65 -40.95 4.65
N LYS A 146 7.46 -40.41 4.93
CA LYS A 146 6.49 -41.01 5.85
C LYS A 146 6.00 -42.37 5.36
N ALA A 147 5.63 -42.50 4.09
CA ALA A 147 5.16 -43.78 3.52
C ALA A 147 6.24 -44.86 3.59
N ALA A 148 7.49 -44.51 3.23
CA ALA A 148 8.64 -45.39 3.35
C ALA A 148 8.92 -45.79 4.82
N LEU A 149 8.85 -44.85 5.77
CA LEU A 149 9.08 -45.12 7.19
C LEU A 149 8.02 -46.05 7.82
N MET A 150 6.76 -46.00 7.35
CA MET A 150 5.69 -46.81 7.93
C MET A 150 5.87 -48.32 7.71
N ILE A 151 6.53 -48.74 6.63
CA ILE A 151 6.75 -50.16 6.28
C ILE A 151 7.66 -50.87 7.33
N PRO A 152 8.90 -50.43 7.60
CA PRO A 152 9.75 -51.04 8.62
C PRO A 152 9.19 -50.90 10.04
N ILE A 153 8.36 -49.88 10.33
CA ILE A 153 7.65 -49.77 11.61
C ILE A 153 6.59 -50.86 11.76
N ALA A 154 5.76 -51.09 10.73
CA ALA A 154 4.75 -52.13 10.72
C ALA A 154 5.39 -53.51 10.95
N GLU A 155 6.45 -53.83 10.22
CA GLU A 155 7.17 -55.11 10.38
C GLU A 155 7.87 -55.23 11.73
N SER A 156 8.46 -54.14 12.25
CA SER A 156 9.04 -54.14 13.61
C SER A 156 8.01 -54.46 14.69
N ILE A 157 6.77 -53.95 14.58
CA ILE A 157 5.67 -54.26 15.50
C ILE A 157 5.21 -55.72 15.30
N SER A 158 5.06 -56.17 14.05
CA SER A 158 4.70 -57.55 13.70
C SER A 158 5.72 -58.58 14.20
N GLN A 159 7.00 -58.25 14.21
CA GLN A 159 8.08 -59.08 14.76
C GLN A 159 8.10 -59.04 16.29
N TRP A 160 7.81 -57.88 16.89
CA TRP A 160 7.72 -57.77 18.35
C TRP A 160 6.56 -58.58 18.94
N LYS A 161 5.46 -58.76 18.19
CA LYS A 161 4.37 -59.69 18.53
C LYS A 161 4.91 -61.06 18.97
N TRP A 162 5.83 -61.65 18.21
CA TRP A 162 6.43 -62.94 18.55
C TRP A 162 7.35 -62.89 19.78
N ASN A 163 8.03 -61.77 20.00
CA ASN A 163 8.84 -61.57 21.20
C ASN A 163 7.99 -61.47 22.49
N TRP A 164 6.79 -60.91 22.43
CA TRP A 164 5.84 -60.86 23.56
C TRP A 164 5.43 -62.27 24.02
N PHE A 165 5.12 -63.14 23.06
CA PHE A 165 4.65 -64.52 23.30
C PHE A 165 5.78 -65.52 23.63
N ARG A 166 7.02 -65.07 23.84
CA ARG A 166 8.06 -65.88 24.51
C ARG A 166 7.73 -66.20 25.98
N THR A 167 6.71 -65.55 26.54
CA THR A 167 6.16 -65.81 27.88
C THR A 167 4.66 -66.11 27.75
N HIS A 168 4.07 -66.84 28.71
CA HIS A 168 2.63 -67.07 28.72
C HIS A 168 1.87 -65.73 28.87
N ARG A 169 1.07 -65.38 27.86
CA ARG A 169 0.28 -64.13 27.75
C ARG A 169 -1.10 -64.41 27.17
N SER A 170 -2.01 -63.44 27.30
CA SER A 170 -3.37 -63.55 26.76
C SER A 170 -3.37 -63.50 25.24
N LEU A 171 -4.13 -64.38 24.58
CA LEU A 171 -4.30 -64.36 23.13
C LEU A 171 -4.88 -63.03 22.61
N ALA A 172 -5.63 -62.30 23.45
CA ALA A 172 -6.13 -60.96 23.14
C ALA A 172 -4.99 -59.94 22.89
N ASP A 173 -3.77 -60.18 23.36
CA ASP A 173 -2.61 -59.33 23.04
C ASP A 173 -2.17 -59.51 21.59
N PHE A 174 -2.29 -60.72 21.03
CA PHE A 174 -1.93 -61.01 19.64
C PHE A 174 -2.72 -60.13 18.67
N HIS A 175 -4.03 -60.01 18.89
CA HIS A 175 -4.91 -59.13 18.12
C HIS A 175 -4.54 -57.64 18.30
N THR A 176 -4.19 -57.21 19.52
CA THR A 176 -3.74 -55.82 19.75
C THR A 176 -2.45 -55.49 18.97
N PHE A 177 -1.47 -56.41 18.93
CA PHE A 177 -0.25 -56.21 18.14
C PHE A 177 -0.51 -56.22 16.63
N ASP A 178 -1.40 -57.10 16.14
CA ASP A 178 -1.75 -57.21 14.71
C ASP A 178 -2.52 -55.99 14.19
N LEU A 179 -3.42 -55.42 15.01
CA LEU A 179 -4.05 -54.13 14.71
C LEU A 179 -3.04 -52.98 14.73
N ALA A 180 -2.05 -53.01 15.62
CA ALA A 180 -1.08 -51.93 15.79
C ALA A 180 -0.11 -51.80 14.61
N SER A 181 0.33 -52.91 14.01
CA SER A 181 1.16 -52.85 12.79
C SER A 181 0.37 -52.37 11.56
N ARG A 182 -0.96 -52.53 11.54
CA ARG A 182 -1.82 -52.15 10.41
C ARG A 182 -2.41 -50.74 10.47
N GLY A 183 -2.31 -50.02 11.59
CA GLY A 183 -2.81 -48.65 11.62
C GLY A 183 -2.87 -47.95 12.97
N LEU A 184 -3.43 -46.73 12.89
CA LEU A 184 -3.47 -45.76 13.97
C LEU A 184 -4.25 -46.25 15.20
N TRP A 185 -5.48 -46.73 15.01
CA TRP A 185 -6.34 -47.15 16.12
C TRP A 185 -5.78 -48.33 16.90
N GLY A 186 -5.15 -49.29 16.20
CA GLY A 186 -4.41 -50.36 16.85
C GLY A 186 -3.18 -49.86 17.61
N SER A 187 -2.45 -48.88 17.05
CA SER A 187 -1.31 -48.25 17.71
C SER A 187 -1.72 -47.56 19.02
N VAL A 188 -2.82 -46.79 19.03
CA VAL A 188 -3.40 -46.19 20.25
C VAL A 188 -3.80 -47.26 21.26
N SER A 189 -4.47 -48.33 20.81
CA SER A 189 -4.88 -49.45 21.66
C SER A 189 -3.68 -50.14 22.32
N LEU A 190 -2.60 -50.37 21.56
CA LEU A 190 -1.37 -51.00 22.05
C LEU A 190 -0.67 -50.15 23.12
N ILE A 191 -0.56 -48.84 22.91
CA ILE A 191 0.03 -47.90 23.87
C ILE A 191 -0.76 -47.94 25.19
N GLY A 192 -2.09 -47.83 25.13
CA GLY A 192 -2.95 -47.87 26.31
C GLY A 192 -2.87 -49.19 27.09
N LYS A 193 -2.85 -50.33 26.36
CA LYS A 193 -2.82 -51.67 26.96
C LYS A 193 -1.48 -52.00 27.62
N THR A 194 -0.37 -51.59 27.02
CA THR A 194 0.99 -51.91 27.49
C THR A 194 1.61 -50.83 28.38
N ARG A 195 0.96 -49.66 28.51
CA ARG A 195 1.35 -48.53 29.37
C ARG A 195 2.81 -48.10 29.18
N TRP A 196 3.26 -47.99 27.92
CA TRP A 196 4.62 -47.60 27.52
C TRP A 196 5.77 -48.52 27.98
N ARG A 197 5.48 -49.73 28.50
CA ARG A 197 6.50 -50.63 29.06
C ARG A 197 7.24 -51.50 28.04
N ASN A 198 6.82 -51.46 26.76
CA ASN A 198 7.30 -52.34 25.70
C ASN A 198 7.89 -51.53 24.55
N ILE A 199 9.05 -51.90 23.98
CA ILE A 199 9.66 -51.16 22.87
C ILE A 199 8.75 -51.05 21.62
N ALA A 200 7.79 -51.96 21.43
CA ALA A 200 6.76 -51.85 20.40
C ALA A 200 5.86 -50.59 20.54
N THR A 201 5.75 -49.99 21.74
CA THR A 201 5.04 -48.71 21.90
C THR A 201 5.78 -47.55 21.27
N VAL A 202 7.10 -47.65 21.03
CA VAL A 202 7.86 -46.64 20.29
C VAL A 202 7.39 -46.59 18.84
N GLY A 203 7.30 -47.76 18.18
CA GLY A 203 6.74 -47.86 16.82
C GLY A 203 5.30 -47.35 16.75
N ALA A 204 4.45 -47.80 17.68
CA ALA A 204 3.07 -47.33 17.76
C ALA A 204 2.95 -45.81 18.02
N ALA A 205 3.83 -45.22 18.84
CA ALA A 205 3.86 -43.79 19.09
C ALA A 205 4.29 -42.99 17.86
N VAL A 206 5.27 -43.48 17.09
CA VAL A 206 5.67 -42.87 15.82
C VAL A 206 4.52 -42.92 14.80
N THR A 207 3.76 -44.02 14.72
CA THR A 207 2.54 -44.11 13.91
C THR A 207 1.50 -43.05 14.28
N VAL A 208 1.33 -42.77 15.58
CA VAL A 208 0.38 -41.76 16.08
C VAL A 208 0.88 -40.33 15.83
N ILE A 209 2.14 -40.03 16.16
CA ILE A 209 2.75 -38.71 15.94
C ILE A 209 2.80 -38.37 14.43
N GLY A 210 2.97 -39.39 13.58
CA GLY A 210 3.04 -39.27 12.13
C GLY A 210 1.84 -38.58 11.46
N ILE A 211 0.68 -38.47 12.12
CA ILE A 211 -0.44 -37.65 11.63
C ILE A 211 -0.01 -36.19 11.47
N VAL A 212 0.66 -35.64 12.49
CA VAL A 212 0.95 -34.21 12.62
C VAL A 212 2.13 -33.79 11.73
N THR A 213 2.92 -34.74 11.22
CA THR A 213 4.01 -34.47 10.26
C THR A 213 3.50 -33.69 9.03
N SER A 214 2.33 -34.04 8.49
CA SER A 214 1.78 -33.40 7.28
C SER A 214 1.45 -31.91 7.45
N PRO A 215 0.72 -31.45 8.51
CA PRO A 215 0.53 -30.03 8.76
C PRO A 215 1.81 -29.30 9.19
N ILE A 216 2.70 -29.93 10.00
CA ILE A 216 3.99 -29.31 10.39
C ILE A 216 4.84 -28.99 9.14
N THR A 217 4.94 -29.91 8.20
CA THR A 217 5.68 -29.70 6.95
C THR A 217 5.13 -28.54 6.13
N GLN A 218 3.80 -28.38 6.06
CA GLN A 218 3.17 -27.25 5.36
C GLN A 218 3.39 -25.91 6.09
N GLN A 219 3.30 -25.90 7.42
CA GLN A 219 3.49 -24.68 8.23
C GLN A 219 4.95 -24.19 8.25
N THR A 220 5.92 -25.04 7.89
CA THR A 220 7.34 -24.69 7.85
C THR A 220 7.69 -23.68 6.74
N LEU A 221 6.81 -23.50 5.74
CA LEU A 221 7.06 -22.63 4.60
C LEU A 221 6.31 -21.29 4.73
N SER A 222 7.06 -20.20 4.83
CA SER A 222 6.53 -18.83 4.71
C SER A 222 7.13 -18.13 3.49
N TYR A 223 6.30 -17.38 2.79
CA TYR A 223 6.70 -16.59 1.62
C TYR A 223 6.46 -15.10 1.90
N PRO A 224 7.30 -14.46 2.74
CA PRO A 224 7.19 -13.03 2.97
C PRO A 224 7.58 -12.27 1.70
N GLU A 225 6.75 -11.33 1.28
CA GLU A 225 7.16 -10.33 0.30
C GLU A 225 8.23 -9.42 0.93
N ARG A 226 9.27 -9.10 0.15
CA ARG A 226 10.38 -8.25 0.59
C ARG A 226 10.73 -7.30 -0.55
N GLN A 227 10.76 -6.00 -0.26
CA GLN A 227 11.29 -5.02 -1.20
C GLN A 227 12.79 -5.31 -1.44
N THR A 228 13.22 -5.15 -2.69
CA THR A 228 14.62 -5.30 -3.10
C THR A 228 15.01 -4.13 -3.97
N ASN A 229 16.25 -3.65 -3.83
CA ASN A 229 16.74 -2.54 -4.65
C ASN A 229 16.85 -3.00 -6.11
N THR A 230 16.00 -2.44 -6.97
CA THR A 230 16.07 -2.66 -8.42
C THR A 230 16.97 -1.62 -9.07
N ASN A 231 17.64 -1.98 -10.18
CA ASN A 231 18.35 -1.03 -11.03
C ASN A 231 17.33 -0.21 -11.84
N GLY A 232 16.79 0.83 -11.22
CA GLY A 232 15.82 1.75 -11.81
C GLY A 232 16.23 3.21 -11.59
N THR A 233 15.70 4.10 -12.42
CA THR A 233 15.84 5.56 -12.25
C THR A 233 14.56 6.07 -11.61
N ALA A 234 14.70 6.87 -10.56
CA ALA A 234 13.62 7.64 -9.98
C ALA A 234 13.98 9.13 -10.07
N THR A 235 13.06 9.96 -10.55
CA THR A 235 13.23 11.42 -10.70
C THR A 235 12.18 12.16 -9.89
N THR A 236 12.52 13.36 -9.43
CA THR A 236 11.60 14.27 -8.73
C THR A 236 12.02 15.72 -9.04
N TRP A 237 11.16 16.68 -8.75
CA TRP A 237 11.27 18.05 -9.22
C TRP A 237 11.64 18.99 -8.07
N ALA A 238 12.61 19.87 -8.30
CA ALA A 238 13.05 20.86 -7.32
C ALA A 238 13.48 22.15 -8.03
N ALA A 239 12.88 23.28 -7.64
CA ALA A 239 13.21 24.60 -8.16
C ALA A 239 14.37 25.22 -7.37
N ARG A 240 15.51 25.46 -8.04
CA ARG A 240 16.64 26.23 -7.47
C ARG A 240 16.70 27.68 -7.94
N HIS A 241 16.34 27.90 -9.20
CA HIS A 241 16.38 29.20 -9.87
C HIS A 241 15.08 29.36 -10.66
N ILE A 242 14.40 30.51 -10.54
CA ILE A 242 13.14 30.78 -11.25
C ILE A 242 13.20 32.17 -11.89
N GLY A 243 12.96 32.24 -13.20
CA GLY A 243 13.00 33.47 -13.98
C GLY A 243 14.31 33.66 -14.73
N ASP A 244 14.24 33.80 -16.06
CA ASP A 244 15.41 34.02 -16.91
C ASP A 244 15.84 35.50 -17.05
N SER A 245 17.14 35.71 -16.95
CA SER A 245 17.90 36.90 -17.35
C SER A 245 17.67 37.39 -18.79
N SER A 246 17.19 36.54 -19.71
CA SER A 246 16.89 36.91 -21.11
C SER A 246 15.71 37.86 -21.28
N GLY A 247 14.96 38.14 -20.20
CA GLY A 247 13.86 39.11 -20.19
C GLY A 247 12.50 38.56 -20.61
N GLN A 248 12.40 37.25 -20.89
CA GLN A 248 11.19 36.54 -21.31
C GLN A 248 10.63 35.60 -20.21
N PRO A 249 9.99 36.13 -19.14
CA PRO A 249 9.47 35.32 -18.02
C PRO A 249 8.25 34.45 -18.38
N TYR A 250 7.72 34.54 -19.60
CA TYR A 250 6.38 34.09 -19.95
C TYR A 250 6.10 32.58 -19.71
N PRO A 251 7.00 31.64 -20.02
CA PRO A 251 6.74 30.21 -19.77
C PRO A 251 6.72 29.87 -18.27
N GLU A 252 7.56 30.53 -17.48
CA GLU A 252 7.72 30.31 -16.05
C GLU A 252 6.56 30.97 -15.29
N PHE A 253 6.19 32.18 -15.69
CA PHE A 253 4.98 32.89 -15.26
C PHE A 253 3.73 32.03 -15.45
N LEU A 254 3.49 31.50 -16.64
CA LEU A 254 2.31 30.67 -16.90
C LEU A 254 2.26 29.38 -16.07
N ARG A 255 3.42 28.75 -15.79
CA ARG A 255 3.49 27.56 -14.91
C ARG A 255 3.17 27.93 -13.46
N MET A 256 3.76 29.02 -12.95
CA MET A 256 3.54 29.49 -11.58
C MET A 256 2.09 29.95 -11.37
N VAL A 257 1.53 30.75 -12.29
CA VAL A 257 0.12 31.17 -12.32
C VAL A 257 -0.83 29.96 -12.38
N GLY A 258 -0.51 28.95 -13.19
CA GLY A 258 -1.30 27.72 -13.27
C GLY A 258 -1.29 26.91 -11.96
N ALA A 259 -0.11 26.73 -11.35
CA ALA A 259 0.04 26.07 -10.06
C ALA A 259 -0.73 26.80 -8.95
N ILE A 260 -0.58 28.13 -8.88
CA ILE A 260 -1.33 29.03 -7.99
C ILE A 260 -2.84 28.83 -8.17
N HIS A 261 -3.38 29.07 -9.37
CA HIS A 261 -4.81 28.90 -9.66
C HIS A 261 -5.33 27.50 -9.29
N SER A 262 -4.52 26.45 -9.43
CA SER A 262 -4.89 25.10 -9.04
C SER A 262 -4.97 24.89 -7.52
N GLY A 263 -4.01 25.42 -6.76
CA GLY A 263 -4.04 25.43 -5.29
C GLY A 263 -5.24 26.24 -4.75
N LEU A 264 -5.64 27.27 -5.49
CA LEU A 264 -6.78 28.13 -5.18
C LEU A 264 -8.15 27.55 -5.62
N ALA A 265 -8.22 26.59 -6.54
CA ALA A 265 -9.50 26.10 -7.08
C ALA A 265 -10.31 25.23 -6.08
N PRO A 266 -11.62 25.48 -5.90
CA PRO A 266 -12.45 24.75 -4.92
C PRO A 266 -12.50 23.23 -5.17
N ASN A 267 -12.70 22.48 -4.10
CA ASN A 267 -12.71 21.00 -4.03
C ASN A 267 -11.40 20.27 -4.33
N GLY A 268 -10.32 20.92 -4.78
CA GLY A 268 -9.03 20.23 -5.03
C GLY A 268 -9.08 19.13 -6.08
N ALA A 269 -10.19 19.00 -6.82
CA ALA A 269 -10.40 18.01 -7.87
C ALA A 269 -9.40 18.13 -9.03
N ASN A 270 -8.81 19.34 -9.17
CA ASN A 270 -7.62 19.62 -9.95
C ASN A 270 -6.59 20.36 -9.09
N ALA A 271 -6.22 19.82 -7.92
CA ALA A 271 -4.86 20.07 -7.46
C ALA A 271 -3.95 19.65 -8.62
N TYR A 272 -3.21 20.58 -9.25
CA TYR A 272 -2.21 20.16 -10.22
C TYR A 272 -1.32 19.18 -9.48
N ALA A 273 -1.23 17.96 -10.03
CA ALA A 273 -0.62 16.85 -9.35
C ALA A 273 0.71 17.30 -8.75
N ASP A 274 0.92 17.01 -7.46
CA ASP A 274 2.25 16.95 -6.86
C ASP A 274 3.20 16.46 -7.94
N LEU A 275 4.15 17.33 -8.34
CA LEU A 275 4.93 17.19 -9.56
C LEU A 275 5.49 15.78 -9.64
N SER A 276 4.80 14.91 -10.38
CA SER A 276 4.78 13.51 -9.94
C SER A 276 6.17 12.93 -10.11
N PRO A 277 6.77 12.37 -9.04
CA PRO A 277 8.05 11.71 -9.18
C PRO A 277 7.90 10.60 -10.22
N GLU A 278 8.78 10.56 -11.21
CA GLU A 278 8.78 9.48 -12.18
C GLU A 278 9.49 8.30 -11.52
N CYS A 279 8.81 7.17 -11.46
CA CYS A 279 9.28 5.99 -10.75
C CYS A 279 9.16 4.76 -11.63
N SER A 280 10.27 4.04 -11.82
CA SER A 280 10.30 2.75 -12.52
C SER A 280 9.61 1.61 -11.77
N THR A 281 9.17 1.85 -10.53
CA THR A 281 8.62 0.89 -9.57
C THR A 281 7.43 1.53 -8.84
N ALA A 282 6.55 0.69 -8.25
CA ALA A 282 5.48 1.17 -7.37
C ALA A 282 5.99 1.75 -6.03
N GLU A 283 7.27 1.53 -5.72
CA GLU A 283 7.93 1.92 -4.48
C GLU A 283 9.17 2.75 -4.81
N CYS A 284 9.27 3.96 -4.24
CA CYS A 284 10.42 4.85 -4.34
C CYS A 284 10.60 5.65 -3.03
N SER A 285 11.85 5.89 -2.65
CA SER A 285 12.19 6.87 -1.62
C SER A 285 13.24 7.82 -2.15
N PHE A 286 12.99 9.12 -2.03
CA PHE A 286 13.97 10.16 -2.31
C PHE A 286 14.66 10.59 -1.00
N PRO A 287 15.94 10.99 -1.03
CA PRO A 287 16.54 11.70 0.10
C PRO A 287 15.88 13.08 0.24
N SER A 288 15.80 13.60 1.47
CA SER A 288 15.27 14.94 1.73
C SER A 288 16.01 15.99 0.90
N PHE A 289 15.26 16.83 0.18
CA PHE A 289 15.83 17.85 -0.70
C PHE A 289 15.13 19.20 -0.52
N ALA A 290 15.81 20.28 -0.88
CA ALA A 290 15.27 21.63 -0.76
C ALA A 290 14.85 22.20 -2.13
N THR A 291 13.75 22.95 -2.12
CA THR A 291 13.16 23.62 -3.30
C THR A 291 12.66 25.01 -2.91
N LEU A 292 12.62 25.93 -3.87
CA LEU A 292 11.78 27.11 -3.78
C LEU A 292 10.30 26.70 -3.76
N GLY A 293 9.52 27.43 -2.97
CA GLY A 293 8.09 27.25 -2.82
C GLY A 293 7.43 28.51 -2.28
N ILE A 294 6.15 28.39 -1.97
CA ILE A 294 5.33 29.43 -1.36
C ILE A 294 4.92 28.96 0.03
N CYS A 295 5.10 29.83 1.03
CA CYS A 295 4.73 29.61 2.41
C CYS A 295 3.58 30.54 2.80
N ALA A 296 2.74 30.10 3.73
CA ALA A 296 1.71 30.92 4.34
C ALA A 296 2.13 31.36 5.75
N LYS A 297 1.90 32.63 6.07
CA LYS A 297 1.84 33.12 7.45
C LYS A 297 0.44 33.67 7.70
N VAL A 298 -0.15 33.33 8.85
CA VAL A 298 -1.48 33.82 9.25
C VAL A 298 -1.40 34.41 10.66
N ALA A 299 -2.04 35.55 10.86
CA ALA A 299 -2.17 36.19 12.17
C ALA A 299 -3.63 36.55 12.47
N ASN A 300 -4.05 36.44 13.72
CA ASN A 300 -5.39 36.85 14.15
C ASN A 300 -5.47 38.38 14.29
N ALA A 301 -6.21 39.01 13.39
CA ALA A 301 -6.39 40.45 13.28
C ALA A 301 -7.70 40.96 13.91
N THR A 302 -8.48 40.08 14.55
CA THR A 302 -9.80 40.43 15.11
C THR A 302 -9.75 41.60 16.10
N SER A 303 -8.68 41.73 16.88
CA SER A 303 -8.48 42.83 17.84
C SER A 303 -8.23 44.21 17.20
N LEU A 304 -7.92 44.25 15.91
CA LEU A 304 -7.74 45.50 15.15
C LEU A 304 -9.09 46.07 14.68
N LEU A 305 -10.16 45.26 14.66
CA LEU A 305 -11.44 45.68 14.11
C LEU A 305 -12.18 46.66 15.03
N ASN A 306 -12.57 47.80 14.47
CA ASN A 306 -13.50 48.75 15.07
C ASN A 306 -14.82 48.72 14.30
N ILE A 307 -15.90 48.32 15.00
CA ILE A 307 -17.22 48.06 14.43
C ILE A 307 -18.17 49.19 14.80
N THR A 308 -18.82 49.79 13.80
CA THR A 308 -19.78 50.88 13.98
C THR A 308 -21.11 50.55 13.30
N VAL A 309 -22.22 50.86 13.97
CA VAL A 309 -23.57 50.61 13.45
C VAL A 309 -24.06 51.86 12.71
N LEU A 310 -24.42 51.70 11.44
CA LEU A 310 -25.01 52.71 10.57
C LEU A 310 -26.53 52.44 10.47
N PRO A 311 -27.39 53.15 11.21
CA PRO A 311 -28.81 52.81 11.31
C PRO A 311 -29.66 53.17 10.08
N ASN A 312 -29.09 53.87 9.11
CA ASN A 312 -29.80 54.46 7.96
C ASN A 312 -28.97 54.40 6.66
N ALA A 313 -28.12 53.37 6.53
CA ALA A 313 -27.29 53.13 5.36
C ALA A 313 -28.14 52.89 4.11
N GLY A 314 -27.80 53.51 2.99
CA GLY A 314 -28.39 53.26 1.67
C GLY A 314 -27.49 52.38 0.79
N PHE A 315 -27.93 52.13 -0.44
CA PHE A 315 -27.21 51.33 -1.45
C PHE A 315 -25.72 51.71 -1.57
N ASN A 316 -25.47 53.01 -1.76
CA ASN A 316 -24.14 53.60 -1.92
C ASN A 316 -23.23 53.40 -0.70
N ASP A 317 -23.80 53.14 0.48
CA ASP A 317 -23.05 52.97 1.72
C ASP A 317 -22.54 51.54 1.91
N SER A 318 -22.88 50.60 1.02
CA SER A 318 -22.54 49.18 1.17
C SER A 318 -21.35 48.76 0.30
N SER A 319 -20.44 47.95 0.86
CA SER A 319 -19.44 47.24 0.07
C SER A 319 -20.10 46.00 -0.55
N GLY A 320 -20.28 46.00 -1.88
CA GLY A 320 -20.48 44.77 -2.67
C GLY A 320 -21.92 44.27 -2.88
N TRP A 321 -22.97 45.02 -2.52
CA TRP A 321 -24.31 44.74 -3.07
C TRP A 321 -24.39 45.24 -4.52
N GLY A 322 -24.25 44.33 -5.49
CA GLY A 322 -24.58 44.59 -6.89
C GLY A 322 -26.07 44.42 -7.15
N ASP A 323 -26.69 45.39 -7.82
CA ASP A 323 -27.99 45.37 -8.52
C ASP A 323 -29.29 44.97 -7.77
N GLU A 324 -29.25 44.27 -6.63
CA GLU A 324 -30.46 43.77 -5.93
C GLU A 324 -31.13 44.79 -5.00
N ALA A 325 -30.39 45.78 -4.52
CA ALA A 325 -30.91 46.77 -3.59
C ALA A 325 -31.60 47.93 -4.33
N THR A 326 -32.89 48.12 -4.05
CA THR A 326 -33.69 49.14 -4.73
C THR A 326 -33.25 50.55 -4.32
N ILE A 327 -33.00 51.41 -5.31
CA ILE A 327 -32.73 52.84 -5.09
C ILE A 327 -33.82 53.41 -4.17
N ASN A 328 -33.41 54.05 -3.07
CA ASN A 328 -34.21 54.58 -1.94
C ASN A 328 -34.49 53.66 -0.74
N MET A 329 -33.99 52.42 -0.69
CA MET A 329 -34.00 51.65 0.56
C MET A 329 -32.97 52.20 1.57
N ARG A 330 -33.33 52.20 2.86
CA ARG A 330 -32.43 52.46 4.00
C ARG A 330 -32.49 51.28 4.96
N MET A 331 -31.34 50.84 5.44
CA MET A 331 -31.19 49.68 6.32
C MET A 331 -30.16 49.93 7.43
N VAL A 332 -30.13 49.04 8.42
CA VAL A 332 -29.03 48.97 9.38
C VAL A 332 -27.85 48.28 8.69
N ALA A 333 -26.65 48.86 8.79
CA ALA A 333 -25.42 48.24 8.34
C ALA A 333 -24.31 48.34 9.40
N TYR A 334 -23.31 47.48 9.26
CA TYR A 334 -22.13 47.43 10.11
C TYR A 334 -20.93 47.89 9.27
N ASN A 335 -20.41 49.07 9.60
CA ASN A 335 -19.15 49.57 9.07
C ASN A 335 -18.02 49.06 9.99
N VAL A 336 -17.23 48.13 9.46
CA VAL A 336 -16.14 47.44 10.13
C VAL A 336 -14.84 47.97 9.54
N THR A 337 -14.00 48.55 10.40
CA THR A 337 -12.77 49.27 9.99
C THR A 337 -11.56 48.68 10.70
N ALA A 338 -10.43 48.58 10.00
CA ALA A 338 -9.11 48.32 10.56
C ALA A 338 -8.26 49.61 10.55
N PRO A 339 -7.20 49.72 11.38
CA PRO A 339 -6.28 50.85 11.35
C PRO A 339 -5.56 50.99 10.00
N GLN A 340 -4.83 52.09 9.82
CA GLN A 340 -4.00 52.26 8.61
C GLN A 340 -3.01 51.08 8.45
N PRO A 341 -2.88 50.49 7.24
CA PRO A 341 -3.23 51.06 5.92
C PRO A 341 -4.72 51.09 5.52
N GLY A 342 -5.66 50.61 6.35
CA GLY A 342 -7.04 51.07 6.28
C GLY A 342 -7.98 50.20 5.46
N ALA A 343 -8.02 48.90 5.76
CA ALA A 343 -9.06 48.01 5.28
C ALA A 343 -10.40 48.33 5.97
N TRP A 344 -11.49 48.38 5.21
CA TRP A 344 -12.83 48.60 5.74
C TRP A 344 -13.89 47.92 4.87
N ILE A 345 -15.00 47.51 5.50
CA ILE A 345 -16.19 46.99 4.83
C ILE A 345 -17.43 47.60 5.46
N THR A 346 -18.47 47.84 4.65
CA THR A 346 -19.79 48.15 5.18
C THR A 346 -20.78 47.12 4.69
N THR A 347 -21.21 46.25 5.59
CA THR A 347 -22.13 45.16 5.26
C THR A 347 -23.45 45.30 6.03
N PRO A 348 -24.60 45.20 5.35
CA PRO A 348 -25.90 45.14 6.02
C PRO A 348 -26.26 43.74 6.52
N VAL A 349 -25.50 42.69 6.15
CA VAL A 349 -25.84 41.30 6.43
C VAL A 349 -24.87 40.63 7.39
N ALA A 350 -25.40 39.69 8.18
CA ALA A 350 -24.67 39.03 9.25
C ALA A 350 -23.70 37.92 8.76
N TYR A 351 -23.93 37.42 7.54
CA TYR A 351 -23.00 36.54 6.82
C TYR A 351 -22.25 37.36 5.77
N THR A 352 -20.98 37.62 6.05
CA THR A 352 -20.10 38.38 5.16
C THR A 352 -18.72 37.75 5.20
N MET A 353 -18.07 37.67 4.04
CA MET A 353 -16.64 37.46 3.93
C MET A 353 -16.06 38.45 2.92
N ASN A 354 -15.00 39.16 3.30
CA ASN A 354 -14.28 40.04 2.39
C ASN A 354 -12.78 39.85 2.61
N LEU A 355 -12.08 39.41 1.56
CA LEU A 355 -10.63 39.34 1.52
C LEU A 355 -10.09 40.56 0.78
N LEU A 356 -9.61 41.52 1.56
CA LEU A 356 -9.07 42.79 1.09
C LEU A 356 -7.54 42.68 0.99
N THR A 357 -6.99 42.97 -0.18
CA THR A 357 -5.54 43.17 -0.34
C THR A 357 -5.05 44.31 0.58
N LEU A 358 -3.93 44.10 1.27
CA LEU A 358 -3.25 45.12 2.06
C LEU A 358 -2.04 45.72 1.32
N ASN A 359 -1.87 47.04 1.39
CA ASN A 359 -0.63 47.67 0.95
C ASN A 359 0.50 47.44 1.97
N GLU A 360 0.22 47.42 3.28
CA GLU A 360 1.18 47.04 4.32
C GLU A 360 0.59 46.03 5.30
N SER A 361 1.31 44.93 5.53
CA SER A 361 1.10 44.01 6.64
C SER A 361 0.93 44.69 8.00
N PHE A 362 0.04 44.16 8.85
CA PHE A 362 -0.10 44.61 10.24
C PHE A 362 0.86 43.85 11.17
N PHE A 363 0.94 42.51 11.05
CA PHE A 363 1.69 41.65 11.98
C PHE A 363 3.09 41.24 11.49
N PHE A 364 3.37 41.34 10.19
CA PHE A 364 4.62 40.85 9.55
C PHE A 364 5.48 41.98 8.96
N ARG A 365 5.12 43.26 9.16
CA ARG A 365 5.83 44.42 8.58
C ARG A 365 7.31 44.51 8.97
N ASP A 366 7.65 44.09 10.19
CA ASP A 366 9.00 44.19 10.75
C ASP A 366 9.89 42.99 10.35
N ASP A 367 9.31 41.94 9.77
CA ASP A 367 10.02 40.80 9.16
C ASP A 367 10.48 41.20 7.74
N SER A 368 11.73 41.63 7.61
CA SER A 368 12.26 42.08 6.31
C SER A 368 12.28 40.97 5.27
N ASP A 369 12.59 39.74 5.66
CA ASP A 369 12.69 38.61 4.72
C ASP A 369 11.32 38.30 4.11
N VAL A 370 10.26 38.26 4.93
CA VAL A 370 8.88 38.18 4.43
C VAL A 370 8.54 39.40 3.57
N ARG A 371 8.77 40.63 4.05
CA ARG A 371 8.38 41.87 3.34
C ARG A 371 8.95 42.00 1.92
N TYR A 372 10.11 41.40 1.62
CA TYR A 372 10.68 41.34 0.27
C TYR A 372 10.25 40.11 -0.54
N THR A 373 9.73 39.05 0.10
CA THR A 373 9.29 37.81 -0.55
C THR A 373 7.76 37.65 -0.67
N THR A 374 6.97 38.54 -0.06
CA THR A 374 5.51 38.60 -0.17
C THR A 374 5.05 38.64 -1.63
N LEU A 375 4.15 37.72 -1.97
CA LEU A 375 3.40 37.65 -3.22
C LEU A 375 1.94 38.10 -3.05
N TYR A 376 1.40 37.89 -1.86
CA TYR A 376 0.06 38.34 -1.47
C TYR A 376 0.05 38.69 0.02
N ASP A 377 -0.64 39.77 0.36
CA ASP A 377 -0.87 40.26 1.72
C ASP A 377 -2.32 40.72 1.77
N GLY A 378 -3.13 40.13 2.65
CA GLY A 378 -4.56 40.40 2.66
C GLY A 378 -5.21 40.23 4.04
N LEU A 379 -6.12 41.14 4.35
CA LEU A 379 -6.99 41.07 5.52
C LEU A 379 -8.30 40.41 5.13
N LEU A 380 -8.53 39.21 5.66
CA LEU A 380 -9.81 38.54 5.61
C LEU A 380 -10.67 39.03 6.77
N ILE A 381 -11.72 39.81 6.49
CA ILE A 381 -12.77 40.16 7.45
C ILE A 381 -13.96 39.23 7.21
N TYR A 382 -14.44 38.55 8.25
CA TYR A 382 -15.58 37.65 8.13
C TYR A 382 -16.53 37.73 9.33
N SER A 383 -17.79 37.40 9.11
CA SER A 383 -18.78 37.20 10.17
C SER A 383 -19.67 36.01 9.86
N ASN A 384 -19.85 35.17 10.88
CA ASN A 384 -20.75 34.03 10.87
C ASN A 384 -21.88 34.30 11.87
N GLY A 385 -22.75 35.25 11.52
CA GLY A 385 -23.82 35.71 12.41
C GLY A 385 -24.97 34.71 12.55
N PRO A 386 -25.93 34.98 13.45
CA PRO A 386 -27.22 34.29 13.40
C PRO A 386 -27.92 34.58 12.07
N ASN A 387 -28.96 33.79 11.75
CA ASN A 387 -29.74 33.91 10.51
C ASN A 387 -30.59 35.19 10.48
N MET A 388 -29.94 36.35 10.31
CA MET A 388 -30.54 37.68 10.19
C MET A 388 -31.08 37.85 8.77
N SER A 389 -32.30 37.36 8.54
CA SER A 389 -32.97 37.52 7.25
C SER A 389 -33.30 38.99 6.98
N TYR A 390 -32.77 39.50 5.88
CA TYR A 390 -33.22 40.77 5.30
C TYR A 390 -34.74 40.70 5.01
N PRO A 391 -35.55 41.74 5.28
CA PRO A 391 -35.20 43.09 5.74
C PRO A 391 -35.32 43.32 7.26
N ASN A 392 -35.65 42.30 8.04
CA ASN A 392 -36.04 42.45 9.45
C ASN A 392 -34.86 42.22 10.40
N HIS A 393 -33.88 43.13 10.39
CA HIS A 393 -32.77 43.10 11.34
C HIS A 393 -33.22 43.56 12.74
N ASP A 394 -33.05 42.69 13.74
CA ASP A 394 -33.09 43.12 15.13
C ASP A 394 -31.81 43.92 15.45
N VAL A 395 -31.97 45.23 15.65
CA VAL A 395 -30.88 46.19 15.88
C VAL A 395 -30.13 45.92 17.20
N ALA A 396 -30.68 45.07 18.08
CA ALA A 396 -30.07 44.71 19.35
C ALA A 396 -28.88 43.73 19.23
N ALA A 397 -28.72 43.03 18.11
CA ALA A 397 -27.68 42.00 17.93
C ALA A 397 -26.66 42.42 16.86
N VAL A 398 -25.47 42.85 17.29
CA VAL A 398 -24.33 43.10 16.39
C VAL A 398 -23.67 41.74 16.05
N PRO A 399 -23.46 41.39 14.76
CA PRO A 399 -22.72 40.20 14.36
C PRO A 399 -21.30 40.20 14.92
N GLN A 400 -20.80 39.03 15.31
CA GLN A 400 -19.40 38.89 15.68
C GLN A 400 -18.55 38.87 14.40
N PHE A 401 -17.89 39.99 14.13
CA PHE A 401 -16.86 40.07 13.11
C PHE A 401 -15.53 39.57 13.65
N GLN A 402 -14.83 38.82 12.80
CA GLN A 402 -13.47 38.37 12.99
C GLN A 402 -12.60 38.87 11.86
N ALA A 403 -11.29 38.91 12.10
CA ALA A 403 -10.33 39.06 11.02
C ALA A 403 -9.09 38.19 11.21
N LEU A 404 -8.50 37.82 10.09
CA LEU A 404 -7.13 37.33 10.01
C LEU A 404 -6.38 38.07 8.91
N GLU A 405 -5.08 38.20 9.10
CA GLU A 405 -4.14 38.61 8.07
C GLU A 405 -3.51 37.36 7.47
N LEU A 406 -3.54 37.23 6.14
CA LEU A 406 -2.94 36.15 5.36
C LEU A 406 -1.82 36.73 4.50
N VAL A 407 -0.60 36.25 4.71
CA VAL A 407 0.56 36.54 3.87
C VAL A 407 1.00 35.27 3.16
N LEU A 408 1.02 35.30 1.83
CA LEU A 408 1.69 34.30 0.99
C LEU A 408 3.04 34.87 0.54
N HIS A 409 4.14 34.18 0.81
CA HIS A 409 5.48 34.65 0.48
C HIS A 409 6.37 33.53 -0.06
N LEU A 410 7.40 33.88 -0.85
CA LEU A 410 8.42 32.91 -1.25
C LEU A 410 9.21 32.40 -0.04
N CYS A 411 9.59 31.14 -0.10
CA CYS A 411 10.42 30.48 0.89
C CYS A 411 11.21 29.32 0.26
N VAL A 412 12.17 28.79 1.01
CA VAL A 412 12.82 27.51 0.73
C VAL A 412 12.17 26.45 1.62
N LYS A 413 11.58 25.43 1.00
CA LYS A 413 11.01 24.26 1.67
C LYS A 413 11.97 23.08 1.56
N THR A 414 12.06 22.27 2.61
CA THR A 414 12.67 20.93 2.55
C THR A 414 11.55 19.89 2.44
N LEU A 415 11.60 19.07 1.40
CA LEU A 415 10.60 18.07 1.09
C LEU A 415 11.14 16.65 1.29
N ASP A 416 10.31 15.80 1.88
CA ASP A 416 10.43 14.34 1.86
C ASP A 416 9.40 13.80 0.86
N VAL A 417 9.88 13.23 -0.25
CA VAL A 417 9.03 12.60 -1.27
C VAL A 417 9.18 11.10 -1.20
N ARG A 418 8.05 10.38 -1.17
CA ARG A 418 8.01 8.91 -1.25
C ARG A 418 6.90 8.48 -2.18
N VAL A 419 7.07 7.34 -2.84
CA VAL A 419 6.03 6.67 -3.61
C VAL A 419 5.80 5.31 -2.95
N SER A 420 4.56 5.04 -2.57
CA SER A 420 4.12 3.75 -2.00
C SER A 420 2.88 3.27 -2.74
N GLU A 421 2.86 2.01 -3.15
CA GLU A 421 1.78 1.43 -3.97
C GLU A 421 1.46 2.23 -5.25
N GLY A 422 2.48 2.90 -5.82
CA GLY A 422 2.36 3.78 -6.98
C GLY A 422 1.72 5.15 -6.69
N ARG A 423 1.48 5.50 -5.43
CA ARG A 423 0.95 6.82 -5.02
C ARG A 423 2.08 7.68 -4.46
N PRO A 424 2.35 8.87 -5.03
CA PRO A 424 3.28 9.82 -4.43
C PRO A 424 2.67 10.45 -3.17
N VAL A 425 3.52 10.66 -2.17
CA VAL A 425 3.24 11.42 -0.96
C VAL A 425 4.41 12.36 -0.72
N THR A 426 4.12 13.66 -0.77
CA THR A 426 5.09 14.72 -0.45
C THR A 426 4.78 15.27 0.94
N THR A 427 5.80 15.38 1.78
CA THR A 427 5.68 16.05 3.09
C THR A 427 6.73 17.16 3.22
N THR A 428 6.31 18.32 3.71
CA THR A 428 7.23 19.41 4.04
C THR A 428 7.78 19.17 5.45
N THR A 429 9.10 19.11 5.59
CA THR A 429 9.79 18.84 6.87
C THR A 429 10.27 20.11 7.56
N SER A 430 10.59 21.14 6.77
CA SER A 430 10.97 22.48 7.26
C SER A 430 10.74 23.54 6.19
N GLU A 431 10.51 24.76 6.63
CA GLU A 431 10.35 25.95 5.80
C GLU A 431 11.22 27.07 6.38
N GLN A 432 11.90 27.81 5.51
CA GLN A 432 12.62 29.02 5.91
C GLN A 432 12.56 30.09 4.82
N CYS A 433 12.54 31.34 5.22
CA CYS A 433 12.82 32.48 4.35
C CYS A 433 13.92 33.30 5.00
N ARG A 434 15.03 33.47 4.28
CA ARG A 434 16.19 34.24 4.70
C ARG A 434 16.89 34.77 3.46
N ILE A 435 16.96 36.07 3.30
CA ILE A 435 17.55 36.70 2.12
C ILE A 435 19.07 36.81 2.29
N VAL A 436 19.79 36.64 1.18
CA VAL A 436 21.25 36.75 1.09
C VAL A 436 21.64 37.83 0.10
N GLY A 437 22.46 38.78 0.56
CA GLY A 437 22.96 39.90 -0.25
C GLY A 437 22.14 41.18 -0.11
N ASP A 438 22.63 42.25 -0.73
CA ASP A 438 22.02 43.58 -0.64
C ASP A 438 20.79 43.70 -1.56
N LEU A 439 19.65 44.09 -0.98
CA LEU A 439 18.43 44.42 -1.71
C LEU A 439 18.21 45.94 -1.82
N PRO A 440 17.46 46.42 -2.83
CA PRO A 440 17.03 47.82 -2.89
C PRO A 440 16.20 48.19 -1.65
N SER A 441 16.23 49.46 -1.24
CA SER A 441 15.63 49.94 0.03
C SER A 441 14.11 49.83 0.14
N VAL A 442 13.41 49.49 -0.95
CA VAL A 442 11.95 49.31 -0.99
C VAL A 442 11.66 48.07 -1.85
N PRO A 443 10.80 47.12 -1.38
CA PRO A 443 10.32 46.02 -2.21
C PRO A 443 9.46 46.53 -3.36
N VAL A 444 9.55 45.87 -4.51
CA VAL A 444 9.06 46.38 -5.81
C VAL A 444 7.62 45.95 -6.16
N PHE A 445 6.98 45.18 -5.27
CA PHE A 445 5.75 44.43 -5.59
C PHE A 445 4.56 44.81 -4.71
N LYS A 446 4.44 46.07 -4.29
CA LYS A 446 3.26 46.55 -3.57
C LYS A 446 2.23 47.12 -4.55
N HIS A 447 1.04 46.53 -4.53
CA HIS A 447 -0.11 46.95 -5.31
C HIS A 447 -1.02 47.83 -4.45
N ASP A 448 -1.23 49.08 -4.87
CA ASP A 448 -2.24 49.94 -4.26
C ASP A 448 -3.64 49.56 -4.76
N CYS A 449 -4.29 48.63 -4.06
CA CYS A 449 -5.71 48.39 -4.16
C CYS A 449 -6.47 49.27 -3.16
N VAL A 450 -7.16 50.29 -3.67
CA VAL A 450 -7.83 51.30 -2.84
C VAL A 450 -9.34 51.06 -2.83
N THR A 451 -9.89 50.81 -1.63
CA THR A 451 -11.33 50.92 -1.35
C THR A 451 -11.65 52.38 -0.99
N TRP A 452 -12.26 53.12 -1.93
CA TRP A 452 -12.54 54.54 -1.76
C TRP A 452 -13.62 54.81 -0.71
N ASN A 453 -13.28 55.67 0.27
CA ASN A 453 -14.11 56.05 1.40
C ASN A 453 -15.49 56.61 0.99
N ILE A 454 -16.55 56.19 1.69
CA ILE A 454 -17.96 56.47 1.36
C ILE A 454 -18.43 57.91 1.71
N THR A 455 -17.54 58.84 2.09
CA THR A 455 -17.96 60.22 2.38
C THR A 455 -18.09 61.05 1.10
N GLY A 456 -19.01 60.65 0.22
CA GLY A 456 -19.33 61.31 -1.06
C GLY A 456 -18.60 60.68 -2.26
N ASP A 457 -19.40 60.32 -3.26
CA ASP A 457 -19.02 59.66 -4.53
C ASP A 457 -18.48 58.21 -4.40
N VAL A 458 -19.38 57.25 -4.68
CA VAL A 458 -19.04 55.83 -4.85
C VAL A 458 -18.17 55.67 -6.09
N THR A 459 -16.87 55.52 -5.87
CA THR A 459 -15.94 55.06 -6.91
C THR A 459 -15.68 53.57 -6.70
N PRO A 460 -15.60 52.77 -7.78
CA PRO A 460 -15.45 51.32 -7.67
C PRO A 460 -14.16 50.93 -6.94
N PHE A 461 -14.05 49.66 -6.54
CA PHE A 461 -12.78 49.07 -6.13
C PHE A 461 -11.79 49.15 -7.30
N VAL A 462 -10.83 50.08 -7.22
CA VAL A 462 -9.79 50.25 -8.24
C VAL A 462 -8.48 49.75 -7.66
N CYS A 463 -8.09 48.53 -8.03
CA CYS A 463 -6.69 48.14 -7.97
C CYS A 463 -5.91 48.95 -9.01
N GLY A 464 -5.14 49.92 -8.52
CA GLY A 464 -4.14 50.59 -9.33
C GLY A 464 -2.96 49.65 -9.54
N TYR A 465 -2.62 49.36 -10.80
CA TYR A 465 -1.25 48.96 -11.11
C TYR A 465 -0.38 50.20 -10.94
N MET A 466 0.18 50.40 -9.74
CA MET A 466 1.33 51.27 -9.55
C MET A 466 2.58 50.44 -9.77
N PRO A 467 3.19 50.45 -10.98
CA PRO A 467 4.51 49.90 -11.14
C PRO A 467 5.46 50.80 -10.36
N THR A 468 5.83 50.38 -9.16
CA THR A 468 7.09 50.81 -8.52
C THR A 468 8.27 50.16 -9.25
N SER A 469 8.29 50.32 -10.58
CA SER A 469 9.31 49.81 -11.47
C SER A 469 10.66 50.40 -11.04
N PRO A 470 11.59 49.60 -10.49
CA PRO A 470 12.98 49.94 -10.64
C PRO A 470 13.24 49.91 -12.15
N SER A 471 13.99 50.87 -12.67
CA SER A 471 14.41 50.87 -14.08
C SER A 471 15.32 49.68 -14.45
N ARG A 472 15.56 48.75 -13.52
CA ARG A 472 16.34 47.52 -13.64
C ARG A 472 15.75 46.43 -12.73
N PRO A 473 15.43 45.24 -13.25
CA PRO A 473 15.10 44.10 -12.41
C PRO A 473 16.34 43.64 -11.60
N TYR A 474 16.09 42.88 -10.54
CA TYR A 474 17.12 42.31 -9.66
C TYR A 474 16.76 40.86 -9.31
N THR A 475 17.68 40.16 -8.67
CA THR A 475 17.49 38.77 -8.25
C THR A 475 17.43 38.70 -6.73
N ILE A 476 16.32 38.19 -6.18
CA ILE A 476 16.24 37.83 -4.77
C ILE A 476 16.95 36.49 -4.60
N THR A 477 17.85 36.41 -3.63
CA THR A 477 18.58 35.18 -3.30
C THR A 477 18.21 34.74 -1.89
N LEU A 478 17.82 33.48 -1.72
CA LEU A 478 17.45 32.88 -0.44
C LEU A 478 18.51 31.84 0.00
N ASP A 479 18.80 31.82 1.30
CA ASP A 479 19.64 30.81 1.96
C ASP A 479 18.88 29.48 2.08
N GLY A 480 19.57 28.35 1.99
CA GLY A 480 18.91 27.05 2.02
C GLY A 480 19.82 25.81 2.08
N PRO A 481 19.25 24.63 2.37
CA PRO A 481 20.00 23.39 2.44
C PRO A 481 20.56 23.03 1.06
N GLY A 482 21.88 22.87 0.96
CA GLY A 482 22.54 22.58 -0.31
C GLY A 482 22.75 23.80 -1.22
N GLY A 483 22.70 25.01 -0.68
CA GLY A 483 23.17 26.24 -1.32
C GLY A 483 22.08 27.30 -1.51
N ASN A 484 22.43 28.36 -2.25
CA ASN A 484 21.53 29.48 -2.49
C ASN A 484 20.47 29.15 -3.55
N PHE A 485 19.27 29.66 -3.32
CA PHE A 485 18.13 29.63 -4.23
C PHE A 485 17.89 31.04 -4.78
N SER A 486 17.36 31.21 -5.99
CA SER A 486 17.18 32.56 -6.55
C SER A 486 15.92 32.76 -7.39
N VAL A 487 15.27 33.92 -7.25
CA VAL A 487 14.11 34.29 -8.07
C VAL A 487 14.25 35.69 -8.64
N HIS A 488 13.93 35.85 -9.92
CA HIS A 488 14.03 37.12 -10.63
C HIS A 488 12.84 38.04 -10.35
N SER A 489 13.11 39.31 -10.02
CA SER A 489 12.10 40.27 -9.56
C SER A 489 10.94 40.48 -10.54
N LYS A 490 11.21 40.43 -11.85
CA LYS A 490 10.19 40.67 -12.89
C LYS A 490 9.06 39.63 -12.81
N LEU A 491 9.42 38.35 -12.63
CA LEU A 491 8.45 37.26 -12.53
C LEU A 491 7.57 37.45 -11.28
N LEU A 492 8.17 37.86 -10.17
CA LEU A 492 7.43 38.12 -8.94
C LEU A 492 6.44 39.25 -9.09
N THR A 493 6.79 40.34 -9.78
CA THR A 493 5.83 41.40 -10.10
C THR A 493 4.59 40.84 -10.80
N GLU A 494 4.79 40.07 -11.88
CA GLU A 494 3.71 39.53 -12.72
C GLU A 494 2.83 38.56 -11.91
N VAL A 495 3.43 37.68 -11.11
CA VAL A 495 2.71 36.72 -10.24
C VAL A 495 1.97 37.38 -9.09
N THR A 496 2.56 38.42 -8.48
CA THR A 496 1.90 39.22 -7.44
C THR A 496 0.61 39.84 -7.98
N VAL A 497 0.61 40.42 -9.20
CA VAL A 497 -0.60 40.97 -9.84
C VAL A 497 -1.70 39.91 -9.95
N ASP A 498 -1.33 38.73 -10.45
CA ASP A 498 -2.25 37.62 -10.66
C ASP A 498 -2.85 37.10 -9.34
N MET A 499 -2.00 36.91 -8.32
CA MET A 499 -2.46 36.58 -6.96
C MET A 499 -3.43 37.62 -6.40
N HIS A 500 -3.14 38.92 -6.56
CA HIS A 500 -3.97 39.99 -6.03
C HIS A 500 -5.36 40.01 -6.67
N LEU A 501 -5.44 39.82 -7.99
CA LEU A 501 -6.69 39.73 -8.74
C LEU A 501 -7.45 38.42 -8.46
N GLY A 502 -6.73 37.32 -8.23
CA GLY A 502 -7.32 36.01 -7.94
C GLY A 502 -7.86 35.89 -6.51
N LEU A 503 -7.13 36.37 -5.50
CA LEU A 503 -7.46 36.22 -4.08
C LEU A 503 -8.44 37.28 -3.55
N THR A 504 -8.41 38.51 -4.09
CA THR A 504 -9.37 39.54 -3.67
C THR A 504 -10.79 39.05 -3.97
N SER A 505 -11.60 38.91 -2.93
CA SER A 505 -12.93 38.32 -3.02
C SER A 505 -13.88 38.95 -2.02
N PHE A 506 -15.05 39.34 -2.51
CA PHE A 506 -16.18 39.78 -1.70
C PHE A 506 -17.33 38.79 -1.86
N TRP A 507 -17.92 38.46 -0.72
CA TRP A 507 -19.02 37.52 -0.65
C TRP A 507 -19.95 37.85 0.51
N ASN A 508 -21.27 37.78 0.27
CA ASN A 508 -22.29 38.02 1.29
C ASN A 508 -23.53 37.14 1.13
N TRP A 509 -24.31 37.00 2.20
CA TRP A 509 -25.59 36.29 2.17
C TRP A 509 -26.64 36.93 3.06
N ASN A 510 -27.85 37.05 2.51
CA ASN A 510 -28.98 37.77 3.11
C ASN A 510 -29.94 36.87 3.91
N GLY A 511 -29.59 35.61 4.13
CA GLY A 511 -30.45 34.60 4.76
C GLY A 511 -31.47 33.94 3.82
N GLY A 512 -31.48 34.34 2.54
CA GLY A 512 -32.42 33.88 1.52
C GLY A 512 -31.77 33.02 0.41
N GLY A 513 -32.35 33.08 -0.79
CA GLY A 513 -31.89 32.31 -1.96
C GLY A 513 -30.84 32.98 -2.84
N GLY A 514 -30.25 34.11 -2.40
CA GLY A 514 -29.28 34.88 -3.18
C GLY A 514 -28.02 35.24 -2.39
N SER A 515 -26.89 35.21 -3.07
CA SER A 515 -25.59 35.73 -2.64
C SER A 515 -25.10 36.75 -3.67
N ALA A 516 -24.48 37.85 -3.21
CA ALA A 516 -23.73 38.74 -4.10
C ALA A 516 -22.25 38.37 -4.03
N GLU A 517 -21.68 38.00 -5.17
CA GLU A 517 -20.33 37.44 -5.26
C GLU A 517 -19.52 38.25 -6.28
N THR A 518 -18.37 38.79 -5.86
CA THR A 518 -17.40 39.40 -6.78
C THR A 518 -15.98 38.94 -6.43
N GLY A 519 -15.34 38.25 -7.36
CA GLY A 519 -14.01 37.64 -7.21
C GLY A 519 -13.83 36.43 -8.11
N ALA A 520 -12.63 35.87 -8.18
CA ALA A 520 -12.41 34.58 -8.81
C ALA A 520 -12.87 33.42 -7.88
N ASN A 521 -13.01 32.21 -8.43
CA ASN A 521 -13.42 30.97 -7.72
C ASN A 521 -12.62 30.66 -6.43
N VAL A 522 -11.48 31.33 -6.27
CA VAL A 522 -10.52 31.27 -5.18
C VAL A 522 -11.12 31.61 -3.83
N GLY A 523 -11.86 32.71 -3.73
CA GLY A 523 -12.44 33.19 -2.48
C GLY A 523 -13.34 32.14 -1.83
N MET A 524 -14.01 31.33 -2.66
CA MET A 524 -14.95 30.29 -2.22
C MET A 524 -14.30 29.27 -1.28
N LYS A 525 -13.00 28.94 -1.40
CA LYS A 525 -12.34 28.05 -0.43
C LYS A 525 -12.26 28.61 0.99
N LEU A 526 -12.01 29.91 1.11
CA LEU A 526 -11.98 30.60 2.40
C LEU A 526 -13.41 30.82 2.93
N ILE A 527 -14.37 31.03 2.03
CA ILE A 527 -15.81 31.10 2.36
C ILE A 527 -16.28 29.77 2.92
N ASP A 528 -16.06 28.66 2.22
CA ASP A 528 -16.46 27.30 2.61
C ASP A 528 -15.85 26.86 3.96
N ALA A 529 -14.69 27.40 4.34
CA ALA A 529 -14.06 27.13 5.64
C ALA A 529 -14.85 27.74 6.83
N VAL A 530 -15.68 28.75 6.58
CA VAL A 530 -16.37 29.54 7.61
C VAL A 530 -17.90 29.45 7.47
N TRP A 531 -18.41 29.40 6.24
CA TRP A 531 -19.84 29.44 5.92
C TRP A 531 -20.62 28.42 6.75
N GLY A 532 -21.65 28.91 7.45
CA GLY A 532 -22.66 28.05 8.08
C GLY A 532 -22.10 27.11 9.15
N SER A 533 -20.85 27.29 9.56
CA SER A 533 -20.31 26.54 10.67
C SER A 533 -21.03 26.94 11.96
N THR A 534 -21.25 25.98 12.84
CA THR A 534 -21.78 26.22 14.19
C THR A 534 -20.71 26.01 15.27
N ASP A 535 -19.46 25.75 14.87
CA ASP A 535 -18.34 25.62 15.79
C ASP A 535 -17.70 26.96 16.16
N GLY A 536 -16.96 26.95 17.28
CA GLY A 536 -16.35 28.14 17.85
C GLY A 536 -15.28 28.76 16.97
N LEU A 537 -15.03 30.06 17.21
CA LEU A 537 -14.14 30.92 16.44
C LEU A 537 -12.72 30.33 16.24
N GLU A 538 -12.18 29.62 17.24
CA GLU A 538 -10.88 28.93 17.15
C GLU A 538 -10.85 27.82 16.09
N ALA A 539 -11.96 27.09 15.91
CA ALA A 539 -12.06 26.04 14.90
C ALA A 539 -12.20 26.61 13.48
N GLN A 540 -12.89 27.75 13.35
CA GLN A 540 -12.96 28.52 12.11
C GLN A 540 -11.56 29.05 11.72
N TYR A 541 -10.83 29.63 12.67
CA TYR A 541 -9.45 30.07 12.47
C TYR A 541 -8.51 28.92 12.06
N ALA A 542 -8.60 27.77 12.73
CA ALA A 542 -7.78 26.60 12.40
C ALA A 542 -8.03 26.05 10.99
N ARG A 543 -9.28 26.09 10.50
CA ARG A 543 -9.59 25.73 9.10
C ARG A 543 -9.05 26.75 8.10
N LEU A 544 -9.14 28.04 8.42
CA LEU A 544 -8.60 29.09 7.56
C LEU A 544 -7.07 29.00 7.43
N GLN A 545 -6.36 28.67 8.51
CA GLN A 545 -4.94 28.30 8.47
C GLN A 545 -4.71 27.10 7.54
N GLN A 546 -5.47 26.01 7.70
CA GLN A 546 -5.33 24.81 6.86
C GLN A 546 -5.58 25.10 5.37
N VAL A 547 -6.53 25.99 5.05
CA VAL A 547 -6.77 26.44 3.67
C VAL A 547 -5.60 27.26 3.16
N ALA A 548 -5.06 28.19 3.95
CA ALA A 548 -3.86 28.96 3.59
C ALA A 548 -2.64 28.08 3.33
N ASP A 549 -2.40 27.08 4.17
CA ASP A 549 -1.32 26.10 3.99
C ASP A 549 -1.54 25.26 2.72
N GLY A 550 -2.79 24.83 2.46
CA GLY A 550 -3.15 24.11 1.22
C GLY A 550 -2.97 24.93 -0.05
N ILE A 551 -3.27 26.24 0.01
CA ILE A 551 -3.00 27.19 -1.08
C ILE A 551 -1.49 27.29 -1.33
N ALA A 552 -0.70 27.46 -0.26
CA ALA A 552 0.75 27.58 -0.32
C ALA A 552 1.42 26.29 -0.86
N ILE A 553 0.91 25.10 -0.50
CA ILE A 553 1.33 23.81 -1.06
C ILE A 553 1.03 23.74 -2.56
N GLY A 554 -0.22 24.00 -2.98
CA GLY A 554 -0.59 23.93 -4.40
C GLY A 554 0.21 24.91 -5.27
N ALA A 555 0.49 26.10 -4.75
CA ALA A 555 1.32 27.10 -5.41
C ALA A 555 2.83 26.76 -5.42
N THR A 556 3.29 25.81 -4.59
CA THR A 556 4.68 25.32 -4.58
C THR A 556 4.97 24.32 -5.71
N ASN A 557 3.96 23.67 -6.29
CA ASN A 557 4.09 22.68 -7.36
C ASN A 557 4.32 23.31 -8.77
N MET A 558 5.15 24.36 -8.83
CA MET A 558 5.32 25.30 -9.96
C MET A 558 6.41 24.96 -10.98
#